data_AF-A0A9Q9C8M9-F1
#
_entry.id   AF-A0A9Q9C8M9-F1
#
_cell.length_a   1.000
_cell.length_b   1.000
_cell.length_c   1.000
_cell.angle_alpha   90.00
_cell.angle_beta   90.00
_cell.angle_gamma   90.00
#
_symmetry.space_group_name_H-M   'P 1'
#
loop_
_entity.id
_entity.type
_entity.pdbx_description
1 polymer ?
#
loop_
_entity_poly.entity_id
_entity_poly.type
_entity_poly.pdbx_seq_one_letter_code
_entity_poly.pdbx_strand_id
1 'polypeptide(L)'
;MGEHSFSLQFNPLQRIKTVKDYEKEIEELRNENFEIKHQLSHYKASSGGNIQEDIQKLLLDSKRSIDILEGENEELSKQVERMDEMVKKARKEKENAEAKLKEDLEGCLNKISMLEEENGRLLKHLESVNGVNAKLREENGMLEECFNRSKNAIDEQKSLIEKMASEKEERSQVEKELMSYKNALLNSNKEKDQIMYERERERSEYNNKISQLQGVVGSFEEKMNLKEAEMNQMREYYKTMEDEYKEMYRQKQSNELYLKEMGENYMRETREKQELALRNEDLRREIEQLKTSRNDLKKRLEVCENEKRALSYRVSQDVPGNSEFYRIKGELEKVRREKGLLTEEIEGLKKKCLECTTDLERSRELEMFLKDLLQEKGRECDRRLGEIEKMASSIEAKVDLATKALGERRRWNGAEGGTDTLLHEIKELQDKVEEYRRMAAITEDNKRFLKALGVDPLEPLDEIVRKFRGTYKEAIRKMRVMDKEANEAMRFAEDNKDVMDKRTMKFLEDFTREFNIARKDLEVCKRYLEKKGKENKELKASNQALEKKFNECRRNEEKIKDLYSAVVDKLRRKDEVISKLEMRIGARL
;
A
#
# COMPACT_ATOMS: atom_id res chain seq x y z
N MET A 1 69.13 7.30 96.04
CA MET A 1 68.54 7.59 97.36
C MET A 1 68.38 6.24 98.03
N GLY A 2 69.33 5.78 98.84
CA GLY A 2 69.68 6.28 100.16
C GLY A 2 68.83 5.53 101.18
N GLU A 3 69.26 5.07 102.35
CA GLU A 3 70.50 5.17 103.11
C GLU A 3 70.27 4.28 104.37
N HIS A 4 71.35 3.76 104.95
CA HIS A 4 71.60 3.54 106.39
C HIS A 4 70.63 2.69 107.27
N SER A 5 71.09 1.57 107.85
CA SER A 5 71.86 1.46 109.13
C SER A 5 70.99 1.58 110.39
N PHE A 6 71.08 0.60 111.31
CA PHE A 6 71.36 0.88 112.74
C PHE A 6 71.81 -0.38 113.50
N SER A 7 72.86 -0.19 114.30
CA SER A 7 73.65 -1.12 115.10
C SER A 7 73.15 -1.33 116.53
N LEU A 8 73.57 -2.42 117.18
CA LEU A 8 73.72 -2.49 118.65
C LEU A 8 74.97 -3.33 119.02
N GLN A 9 75.97 -2.65 119.60
CA GLN A 9 77.18 -3.20 120.23
C GLN A 9 77.11 -2.91 121.74
N PHE A 10 77.46 -3.89 122.58
CA PHE A 10 78.10 -3.68 123.88
C PHE A 10 79.12 -4.80 124.15
N ASN A 11 80.19 -4.42 124.87
CA ASN A 11 81.57 -4.93 124.95
C ASN A 11 81.81 -5.69 126.31
N PRO A 12 83.03 -6.05 126.77
CA PRO A 12 84.10 -6.93 126.25
C PRO A 12 84.66 -7.95 127.29
N LEU A 13 85.14 -9.13 126.84
CA LEU A 13 85.99 -10.07 127.62
C LEU A 13 87.51 -9.71 127.51
N GLN A 14 87.90 -8.49 127.87
CA GLN A 14 89.30 -7.99 127.75
C GLN A 14 90.06 -7.83 129.08
N ARG A 15 89.71 -8.56 130.15
CA ARG A 15 90.46 -8.54 131.43
C ARG A 15 90.81 -9.94 131.94
N ILE A 16 91.54 -10.72 131.15
CA ILE A 16 92.19 -11.95 131.63
C ILE A 16 93.70 -11.72 131.56
N LYS A 17 94.34 -11.60 132.73
CA LYS A 17 95.80 -11.46 132.88
C LYS A 17 96.51 -12.71 132.35
N THR A 18 97.67 -12.54 131.72
CA THR A 18 98.41 -13.64 131.09
C THR A 18 99.29 -14.37 132.11
N VAL A 19 99.66 -15.63 131.83
CA VAL A 19 100.51 -16.45 132.72
C VAL A 19 101.79 -15.73 133.14
N LYS A 20 102.38 -14.92 132.24
CA LYS A 20 103.56 -14.08 132.54
C LYS A 20 103.32 -13.00 133.59
N ASP A 21 102.10 -12.48 133.68
CA ASP A 21 101.75 -11.48 134.69
C ASP A 21 101.63 -12.12 136.08
N TYR A 22 101.15 -13.37 136.16
CA TYR A 22 101.15 -14.16 137.41
C TYR A 22 102.56 -14.64 137.80
N GLU A 23 103.43 -14.97 136.83
CA GLU A 23 104.83 -15.33 137.11
C GLU A 23 105.60 -14.16 137.74
N LYS A 24 105.37 -12.93 137.26
CA LYS A 24 106.00 -11.73 137.81
C LYS A 24 105.53 -11.41 139.24
N GLU A 25 104.24 -11.61 139.51
CA GLU A 25 103.64 -11.43 140.84
C GLU A 25 104.14 -12.51 141.83
N ILE A 26 104.38 -13.74 141.36
CA ILE A 26 105.00 -14.81 142.17
C ILE A 26 106.48 -14.50 142.47
N GLU A 27 107.21 -13.87 141.55
CA GLU A 27 108.61 -13.50 141.74
C GLU A 27 108.78 -12.33 142.74
N GLU A 28 107.85 -11.37 142.72
CA GLU A 28 107.74 -10.31 143.73
C GLU A 28 107.43 -10.88 145.12
N LEU A 29 106.48 -11.82 145.23
CA LEU A 29 106.16 -12.50 146.49
C LEU A 29 107.28 -13.43 147.00
N ARG A 30 108.13 -13.96 146.12
CA ARG A 30 109.32 -14.74 146.50
C ARG A 30 110.41 -13.86 147.12
N ASN A 31 110.60 -12.64 146.60
CA ASN A 31 111.56 -11.69 147.15
C ASN A 31 111.12 -11.18 148.53
N GLU A 32 109.82 -10.91 148.74
CA GLU A 32 109.31 -10.57 150.08
C GLU A 32 109.47 -11.73 151.09
N ASN A 33 109.31 -12.98 150.65
CA ASN A 33 109.51 -14.15 151.52
C ASN A 33 110.99 -14.33 151.93
N PHE A 34 111.93 -13.91 151.08
CA PHE A 34 113.36 -13.89 151.39
C PHE A 34 113.69 -12.83 152.45
N GLU A 35 113.09 -11.64 152.34
CA GLU A 35 113.22 -10.54 153.30
C GLU A 35 112.70 -10.93 154.70
N ILE A 36 111.54 -11.60 154.78
CA ILE A 36 110.93 -12.04 156.04
C ILE A 36 111.75 -13.16 156.70
N LYS A 37 112.34 -14.08 155.92
CA LYS A 37 113.27 -15.10 156.45
C LYS A 37 114.56 -14.50 157.00
N HIS A 38 115.05 -13.42 156.40
CA HIS A 38 116.24 -12.70 156.89
C HIS A 38 115.96 -11.91 158.19
N GLN A 39 114.72 -11.45 158.39
CA GLN A 39 114.31 -10.81 159.65
C GLN A 39 114.07 -11.83 160.78
N LEU A 40 113.57 -13.02 160.46
CA LEU A 40 113.35 -14.09 161.45
C LEU A 40 114.64 -14.78 161.92
N SER A 41 115.75 -14.69 161.20
CA SER A 41 117.04 -15.24 161.65
C SER A 41 117.71 -14.40 162.76
N HIS A 42 117.25 -13.17 163.02
CA HIS A 42 117.81 -12.30 164.05
C HIS A 42 117.13 -12.42 165.44
N TYR A 43 116.06 -13.21 165.58
CA TYR A 43 115.40 -13.45 166.88
C TYR A 43 115.87 -14.75 167.59
N LYS A 44 117.14 -15.12 167.42
CA LYS A 44 117.87 -16.08 168.26
C LYS A 44 119.06 -15.41 168.96
N ALA A 45 118.80 -14.46 169.86
CA ALA A 45 119.67 -14.15 171.00
C ALA A 45 119.09 -13.01 171.84
N SER A 46 118.27 -13.34 172.84
CA SER A 46 118.29 -12.73 174.18
C SER A 46 117.10 -13.19 175.02
N SER A 47 117.43 -13.84 176.14
CA SER A 47 116.77 -13.78 177.46
C SER A 47 115.22 -13.73 177.47
N GLY A 48 114.49 -14.74 177.93
CA GLY A 48 114.60 -15.27 179.28
C GLY A 48 113.79 -14.42 180.27
N GLY A 49 112.58 -14.89 180.62
CA GLY A 49 111.80 -14.44 181.78
C GLY A 49 110.30 -14.22 181.55
N ASN A 50 109.45 -15.02 182.23
CA ASN A 50 107.99 -14.93 182.42
C ASN A 50 107.04 -15.27 181.24
N ILE A 51 106.82 -16.57 181.04
CA ILE A 51 105.92 -17.18 180.03
C ILE A 51 104.44 -17.25 180.45
N GLN A 52 104.07 -16.87 181.68
CA GLN A 52 102.75 -17.24 182.21
C GLN A 52 101.64 -16.17 182.11
N GLU A 53 101.96 -14.88 181.98
CA GLU A 53 100.94 -13.81 181.88
C GLU A 53 100.52 -13.50 180.42
N ASP A 54 101.41 -13.66 179.44
CA ASP A 54 101.09 -13.35 178.04
C ASP A 54 100.17 -14.39 177.37
N ILE A 55 100.18 -15.65 177.83
CA ILE A 55 99.28 -16.70 177.30
C ILE A 55 97.81 -16.41 177.65
N GLN A 56 97.54 -15.83 178.83
CA GLN A 56 96.18 -15.49 179.24
C GLN A 56 95.58 -14.37 178.40
N LYS A 57 96.41 -13.41 177.96
CA LYS A 57 95.96 -12.31 177.10
C LYS A 57 95.60 -12.79 175.69
N LEU A 58 96.37 -13.74 175.14
CA LEU A 58 96.14 -14.30 173.81
C LEU A 58 94.84 -15.13 173.72
N LEU A 59 94.48 -15.85 174.78
CA LEU A 59 93.23 -16.64 174.83
C LEU A 59 91.98 -15.76 174.86
N LEU A 60 92.05 -14.58 175.49
CA LEU A 60 90.94 -13.62 175.51
C LEU A 60 90.71 -12.98 174.14
N ASP A 61 91.80 -12.61 173.46
CA ASP A 61 91.72 -12.04 172.11
C ASP A 61 91.20 -13.06 171.07
N SER A 62 91.56 -14.34 171.21
CA SER A 62 91.05 -15.41 170.33
C SER A 62 89.53 -15.63 170.46
N LYS A 63 89.00 -15.63 171.71
CA LYS A 63 87.55 -15.75 171.94
C LYS A 63 86.77 -14.60 171.31
N ARG A 64 87.29 -13.37 171.40
CA ARG A 64 86.67 -12.19 170.80
C ARG A 64 86.62 -12.26 169.27
N SER A 65 87.64 -12.84 168.65
CA SER A 65 87.69 -13.07 167.21
C SER A 65 86.67 -14.10 166.75
N ILE A 66 86.45 -15.16 167.54
CA ILE A 66 85.44 -16.20 167.23
C ILE A 66 84.02 -15.61 167.28
N ASP A 67 83.70 -14.81 168.31
CA ASP A 67 82.38 -14.17 168.43
C ASP A 67 82.09 -13.24 167.24
N ILE A 68 83.11 -12.55 166.71
CA ILE A 68 82.98 -11.70 165.51
C ILE A 68 82.69 -12.55 164.27
N LEU A 69 83.44 -13.64 164.08
CA LEU A 69 83.28 -14.53 162.93
C LEU A 69 81.94 -15.27 162.94
N GLU A 70 81.41 -15.65 164.11
CA GLU A 70 80.08 -16.23 164.23
C GLU A 70 78.99 -15.22 163.85
N GLY A 71 79.14 -13.95 164.24
CA GLY A 71 78.24 -12.86 163.83
C GLY A 71 78.25 -12.60 162.32
N GLU A 72 79.43 -12.57 161.70
CA GLU A 72 79.57 -12.42 160.24
C GLU A 72 78.96 -13.60 159.48
N ASN A 73 79.07 -14.82 160.01
CA ASN A 73 78.52 -16.01 159.37
C ASN A 73 76.97 -16.05 159.44
N GLU A 74 76.38 -15.61 160.56
CA GLU A 74 74.93 -15.42 160.66
C GLU A 74 74.40 -14.38 159.67
N GLU A 75 75.14 -13.28 159.49
CA GLU A 75 74.74 -12.19 158.59
C GLU A 75 74.85 -12.60 157.10
N LEU A 76 75.88 -13.37 156.75
CA LEU A 76 76.02 -13.99 155.43
C LEU A 76 74.91 -15.00 155.15
N SER A 77 74.54 -15.86 156.11
CA SER A 77 73.40 -16.78 155.96
C SER A 77 72.10 -16.05 155.66
N LYS A 78 71.82 -14.94 156.38
CA LYS A 78 70.65 -14.08 156.12
C LYS A 78 70.69 -13.38 154.76
N GLN A 79 71.87 -13.11 154.20
CA GLN A 79 72.00 -12.59 152.84
C GLN A 79 71.72 -13.67 151.78
N VAL A 80 72.21 -14.89 152.00
CA VAL A 80 71.98 -16.01 151.09
C VAL A 80 70.48 -16.36 151.01
N GLU A 81 69.78 -16.39 152.14
CA GLU A 81 68.33 -16.63 152.15
C GLU A 81 67.55 -15.54 151.40
N ARG A 82 67.90 -14.26 151.60
CA ARG A 82 67.29 -13.14 150.86
C ARG A 82 67.54 -13.22 149.36
N MET A 83 68.74 -13.63 148.94
CA MET A 83 69.04 -13.87 147.53
C MET A 83 68.21 -15.03 146.96
N ASP A 84 68.05 -16.11 147.71
CA ASP A 84 67.30 -17.28 147.26
C ASP A 84 65.81 -16.98 147.08
N GLU A 85 65.23 -16.12 147.94
CA GLU A 85 63.88 -15.59 147.78
C GLU A 85 63.73 -14.70 146.53
N MET A 86 64.70 -13.82 146.26
CA MET A 86 64.69 -12.99 145.05
C MET A 86 64.76 -13.84 143.78
N VAL A 87 65.58 -14.89 143.77
CA VAL A 87 65.68 -15.82 142.63
C VAL A 87 64.37 -16.55 142.40
N LYS A 88 63.70 -17.03 143.47
CA LYS A 88 62.37 -17.67 143.37
C LYS A 88 61.33 -16.70 142.82
N LYS A 89 61.33 -15.45 143.28
CA LYS A 89 60.41 -14.41 142.77
C LYS A 89 60.65 -14.12 141.29
N ALA A 90 61.90 -13.92 140.88
CA ALA A 90 62.26 -13.66 139.48
C ALA A 90 61.90 -14.82 138.55
N ARG A 91 62.06 -16.08 139.00
CA ARG A 91 61.61 -17.25 138.23
C ARG A 91 60.10 -17.26 138.01
N LYS A 92 59.33 -16.97 139.06
CA LYS A 92 57.86 -16.93 138.98
C LYS A 92 57.37 -15.79 138.08
N GLU A 93 58.02 -14.62 138.13
CA GLU A 93 57.73 -13.50 137.22
C GLU A 93 58.03 -13.85 135.76
N LYS A 94 59.15 -14.54 135.51
CA LYS A 94 59.50 -15.04 134.18
C LYS A 94 58.44 -16.02 133.64
N GLU A 95 58.05 -17.01 134.43
CA GLU A 95 57.03 -17.99 134.04
C GLU A 95 55.68 -17.33 133.72
N ASN A 96 55.27 -16.35 134.54
CA ASN A 96 54.05 -15.59 134.30
C ASN A 96 54.13 -14.76 133.00
N ALA A 97 55.29 -14.16 132.71
CA ALA A 97 55.50 -13.40 131.48
C ALA A 97 55.49 -14.30 130.23
N GLU A 98 56.12 -15.48 130.30
CA GLU A 98 56.09 -16.47 129.22
C GLU A 98 54.68 -17.01 128.96
N ALA A 99 53.91 -17.29 130.02
CA ALA A 99 52.52 -17.72 129.88
C ALA A 99 51.66 -16.66 129.18
N LYS A 100 51.81 -15.39 129.58
CA LYS A 100 51.08 -14.28 128.97
C LYS A 100 51.44 -14.05 127.50
N LEU A 101 52.72 -14.10 127.17
CA LEU A 101 53.18 -13.99 125.77
C LEU A 101 52.64 -15.13 124.90
N LYS A 102 52.53 -16.34 125.45
CA LYS A 102 51.98 -17.49 124.73
C LYS A 102 50.48 -17.32 124.45
N GLU A 103 49.73 -16.82 125.42
CA GLU A 103 48.31 -16.49 125.27
C GLU A 103 48.09 -15.39 124.21
N ASP A 104 48.88 -14.31 124.25
CA ASP A 104 48.80 -13.22 123.28
C ASP A 104 49.15 -13.69 121.85
N LEU A 105 50.16 -14.56 121.71
CA LEU A 105 50.55 -15.15 120.43
C LEU A 105 49.43 -16.03 119.86
N GLU A 106 48.82 -16.87 120.69
CA GLU A 106 47.70 -17.74 120.29
C GLU A 106 46.46 -16.92 119.88
N GLY A 107 46.18 -15.82 120.59
CA GLY A 107 45.17 -14.85 120.20
C GLY A 107 45.43 -14.21 118.83
N CYS A 108 46.69 -13.86 118.53
CA CYS A 108 47.08 -13.30 117.24
C CYS A 108 46.96 -14.32 116.10
N LEU A 109 47.39 -15.57 116.32
CA LEU A 109 47.30 -16.65 115.35
C LEU A 109 45.83 -16.96 115.00
N ASN A 110 44.95 -17.02 115.99
CA ASN A 110 43.51 -17.19 115.76
C ASN A 110 42.92 -16.05 114.93
N LYS A 111 43.34 -14.81 115.19
CA LYS A 111 42.91 -13.64 114.41
C LYS A 111 43.39 -13.70 112.95
N ILE A 112 44.64 -14.11 112.72
CA ILE A 112 45.18 -14.30 111.37
C ILE A 112 44.37 -15.36 110.63
N SER A 113 44.11 -16.50 111.26
CA SER A 113 43.33 -17.59 110.64
C SER A 113 41.91 -17.14 110.24
N MET A 114 41.20 -16.39 111.10
CA MET A 114 39.89 -15.83 110.75
C MET A 114 39.94 -14.88 109.55
N LEU A 115 40.97 -14.03 109.48
CA LEU A 115 41.14 -13.07 108.37
C LEU A 115 41.51 -13.79 107.06
N GLU A 116 42.29 -14.85 107.11
CA GLU A 116 42.59 -15.69 105.94
C GLU A 116 41.34 -16.39 105.41
N GLU A 117 40.50 -16.92 106.30
CA GLU A 117 39.20 -17.48 105.90
C GLU A 117 38.29 -16.42 105.26
N GLU A 118 38.21 -15.22 105.84
CA GLU A 118 37.40 -14.12 105.31
C GLU A 118 37.91 -13.65 103.94
N ASN A 119 39.22 -13.52 103.77
CA ASN A 119 39.84 -13.23 102.47
C ASN A 119 39.52 -14.32 101.44
N GLY A 120 39.56 -15.59 101.84
CA GLY A 120 39.16 -16.71 100.98
C GLY A 120 37.69 -16.64 100.55
N ARG A 121 36.78 -16.23 101.45
CA ARG A 121 35.36 -16.01 101.12
C ARG A 121 35.18 -14.83 100.16
N LEU A 122 35.87 -13.72 100.38
CA LEU A 122 35.80 -12.53 99.53
C LEU A 122 36.34 -12.79 98.13
N LEU A 123 37.45 -13.53 98.01
CA LEU A 123 38.00 -13.94 96.72
C LEU A 123 37.01 -14.79 95.92
N LYS A 124 36.40 -15.80 96.55
CA LYS A 124 35.35 -16.61 95.90
C LYS A 124 34.15 -15.76 95.46
N HIS A 125 33.77 -14.75 96.25
CA HIS A 125 32.70 -13.85 95.87
C HIS A 125 33.08 -12.98 94.66
N LEU A 126 34.30 -12.45 94.62
CA LEU A 126 34.82 -11.69 93.49
C LEU A 126 34.88 -12.52 92.21
N GLU A 127 35.34 -13.78 92.29
CA GLU A 127 35.33 -14.72 91.16
C GLU A 127 33.90 -14.94 90.63
N SER A 128 32.94 -15.14 91.54
CA SER A 128 31.53 -15.28 91.16
C SER A 128 30.98 -14.03 90.48
N VAL A 129 31.24 -12.84 91.02
CA VAL A 129 30.82 -11.56 90.44
C VAL A 129 31.47 -11.33 89.07
N ASN A 130 32.75 -11.63 88.92
CA ASN A 130 33.44 -11.55 87.63
C ASN A 130 32.85 -12.52 86.60
N GLY A 131 32.49 -13.73 87.01
CA GLY A 131 31.78 -14.69 86.16
C GLY A 131 30.41 -14.17 85.69
N VAL A 132 29.64 -13.53 86.57
CA VAL A 132 28.37 -12.88 86.20
C VAL A 132 28.60 -11.72 85.24
N ASN A 133 29.61 -10.89 85.49
CA ASN A 133 29.94 -9.75 84.65
C ASN A 133 30.40 -10.17 83.24
N ALA A 134 31.14 -11.28 83.13
CA ALA A 134 31.51 -11.86 81.85
C ALA A 134 30.27 -12.31 81.04
N LYS A 135 29.32 -12.99 81.70
CA LYS A 135 28.06 -13.39 81.06
C LYS A 135 27.22 -12.20 80.60
N LEU A 136 27.11 -11.16 81.43
CA LEU A 136 26.40 -9.93 81.05
C LEU A 136 27.03 -9.23 79.85
N ARG A 137 28.36 -9.25 79.71
CA ARG A 137 29.04 -8.71 78.52
C ARG A 137 28.73 -9.51 77.27
N GLU A 138 28.70 -10.84 77.38
CA GLU A 138 28.34 -11.72 76.26
C GLU A 138 26.87 -11.54 75.84
N GLU A 139 25.95 -11.48 76.81
CA GLU A 139 24.53 -11.19 76.55
C GLU A 139 24.33 -9.81 75.91
N ASN A 140 25.04 -8.78 76.37
CA ASN A 140 25.00 -7.45 75.74
C ASN A 140 25.51 -7.48 74.29
N GLY A 141 26.57 -8.23 74.00
CA GLY A 141 27.05 -8.40 72.63
C GLY A 141 26.01 -9.07 71.72
N MET A 142 25.34 -10.12 72.22
CA MET A 142 24.25 -10.79 71.50
C MET A 142 23.04 -9.87 71.26
N LEU A 143 22.69 -9.04 72.26
CA LEU A 143 21.62 -8.05 72.12
C LEU A 143 21.97 -6.97 71.11
N GLU A 144 23.21 -6.51 71.09
CA GLU A 144 23.69 -5.52 70.11
C GLU A 144 23.64 -6.07 68.68
N GLU A 145 24.01 -7.34 68.48
CA GLU A 145 23.82 -8.02 67.19
C GLU A 145 22.35 -8.14 66.81
N CYS A 146 21.47 -8.53 67.74
CA CYS A 146 20.03 -8.61 67.48
C CYS A 146 19.44 -7.24 67.12
N PHE A 147 19.87 -6.19 67.81
CA PHE A 147 19.47 -4.81 67.53
C PHE A 147 19.90 -4.40 66.13
N ASN A 148 21.13 -4.69 65.74
CA ASN A 148 21.65 -4.39 64.40
C ASN A 148 20.89 -5.16 63.30
N ARG A 149 20.58 -6.45 63.52
CA ARG A 149 19.75 -7.22 62.58
C ARG A 149 18.35 -6.64 62.45
N SER A 150 17.72 -6.27 63.57
CA SER A 150 16.39 -5.66 63.57
C SER A 150 16.38 -4.30 62.87
N LYS A 151 17.40 -3.47 63.12
CA LYS A 151 17.58 -2.18 62.44
C LYS A 151 17.71 -2.35 60.92
N ASN A 152 18.56 -3.28 60.47
CA ASN A 152 18.72 -3.56 59.04
C ASN A 152 17.40 -4.03 58.40
N ALA A 153 16.65 -4.92 59.07
CA ALA A 153 15.35 -5.38 58.59
C ALA A 153 14.32 -4.23 58.49
N ILE A 154 14.34 -3.30 59.44
CA ILE A 154 13.48 -2.10 59.41
C ILE A 154 13.83 -1.22 58.21
N ASP A 155 15.12 -1.01 57.95
CA ASP A 155 15.56 -0.17 56.83
C ASP A 155 15.26 -0.82 55.46
N GLU A 156 15.38 -2.14 55.36
CA GLU A 156 14.90 -2.91 54.19
C GLU A 156 13.38 -2.77 53.98
N GLN A 157 12.59 -2.87 55.06
CA GLN A 157 11.14 -2.67 54.98
C GLN A 157 10.77 -1.25 54.55
N LYS A 158 11.48 -0.22 55.03
CA LYS A 158 11.27 1.17 54.58
C LYS A 158 11.54 1.31 53.08
N SER A 159 12.63 0.72 52.57
CA SER A 159 12.95 0.76 51.14
C SER A 159 11.86 0.08 50.29
N LEU A 160 11.32 -1.05 50.77
CA LEU A 160 10.19 -1.74 50.13
C LEU A 160 8.92 -0.88 50.11
N ILE A 161 8.61 -0.18 51.20
CA ILE A 161 7.46 0.72 51.27
C ILE A 161 7.59 1.88 50.27
N GLU A 162 8.76 2.49 50.15
CA GLU A 162 9.03 3.55 49.16
C GLU A 162 8.84 3.04 47.73
N LYS A 163 9.35 1.84 47.39
CA LYS A 163 9.15 1.23 46.07
C LYS A 163 7.67 0.96 45.77
N MET A 164 6.92 0.43 46.74
CA MET A 164 5.48 0.22 46.54
C MET A 164 4.72 1.53 46.37
N ALA A 165 5.14 2.61 47.05
CA ALA A 165 4.55 3.93 46.87
C ALA A 165 4.79 4.48 45.46
N SER A 166 6.01 4.37 44.92
CA SER A 166 6.31 4.79 43.55
C SER A 166 5.56 3.96 42.51
N GLU A 167 5.50 2.64 42.67
CA GLU A 167 4.73 1.76 41.76
C GLU A 167 3.22 2.07 41.77
N LYS A 168 2.67 2.43 42.93
CA LYS A 168 1.26 2.85 43.06
C LYS A 168 1.00 4.16 42.33
N GLU A 169 1.94 5.10 42.37
CA GLU A 169 1.84 6.37 41.66
C GLU A 169 1.95 6.18 40.14
N GLU A 170 2.88 5.35 39.67
CA GLU A 170 2.98 4.94 38.26
C GLU A 170 1.70 4.25 37.78
N ARG A 171 1.12 3.32 38.56
CA ARG A 171 -0.17 2.70 38.22
C ARG A 171 -1.30 3.73 38.09
N SER A 172 -1.37 4.68 39.01
CA SER A 172 -2.37 5.77 38.97
C SER A 172 -2.20 6.63 37.72
N GLN A 173 -0.97 6.88 37.29
CA GLN A 173 -0.67 7.63 36.07
C GLN A 173 -1.10 6.85 34.81
N VAL A 174 -0.76 5.57 34.73
CA VAL A 174 -1.17 4.69 33.63
C VAL A 174 -2.70 4.58 33.56
N GLU A 175 -3.40 4.49 34.69
CA GLU A 175 -4.86 4.41 34.72
C GLU A 175 -5.53 5.71 34.21
N LYS A 176 -4.97 6.88 34.56
CA LYS A 176 -5.41 8.17 34.01
C LYS A 176 -5.19 8.26 32.50
N GLU A 177 -4.04 7.82 32.01
CA GLU A 177 -3.76 7.78 30.57
C GLU A 177 -4.71 6.83 29.84
N LEU A 178 -4.97 5.66 30.40
CA LEU A 178 -5.88 4.67 29.82
C LEU A 178 -7.33 5.19 29.73
N MET A 179 -7.78 5.93 30.75
CA MET A 179 -9.08 6.63 30.71
C MET A 179 -9.11 7.75 29.67
N SER A 180 -8.02 8.50 29.51
CA SER A 180 -7.89 9.51 28.44
C SER A 180 -7.99 8.87 27.06
N TYR A 181 -7.27 7.79 26.81
CA TYR A 181 -7.33 7.04 25.56
C TYR A 181 -8.73 6.47 25.30
N LYS A 182 -9.39 5.90 26.32
CA LYS A 182 -10.76 5.40 26.21
C LYS A 182 -11.73 6.50 25.79
N ASN A 183 -11.62 7.69 26.37
CA ASN A 183 -12.45 8.84 26.01
C ASN A 183 -12.16 9.34 24.58
N ALA A 184 -10.90 9.41 24.18
CA ALA A 184 -10.52 9.77 22.81
C ALA A 184 -11.07 8.79 21.77
N LEU A 185 -11.02 7.49 22.06
CA LEU A 185 -11.55 6.42 21.19
C LEU A 185 -13.08 6.51 21.07
N LEU A 186 -13.77 6.83 22.17
CA LEU A 186 -15.22 7.00 22.19
C LEU A 186 -15.67 8.24 21.39
N ASN A 187 -14.91 9.34 21.45
CA ASN A 187 -15.16 10.53 20.63
C ASN A 187 -14.88 10.26 19.14
N SER A 188 -13.77 9.59 18.83
CA SER A 188 -13.41 9.19 17.47
C SER A 188 -14.48 8.29 16.84
N ASN A 189 -15.07 7.36 17.60
CA ASN A 189 -16.17 6.54 17.13
C ASN A 189 -17.44 7.36 16.84
N LYS A 190 -17.79 8.33 17.70
CA LYS A 190 -18.94 9.22 17.44
C LYS A 190 -18.76 10.03 16.15
N GLU A 191 -17.57 10.59 15.92
CA GLU A 191 -17.25 11.29 14.67
C GLU A 191 -17.36 10.37 13.45
N LYS A 192 -16.87 9.12 13.57
CA LYS A 192 -16.96 8.12 12.50
C LYS A 192 -18.41 7.78 12.16
N ASP A 193 -19.27 7.61 13.17
CA ASP A 193 -20.69 7.33 12.97
C ASP A 193 -21.40 8.52 12.31
N GLN A 194 -21.05 9.75 12.70
CA GLN A 194 -21.58 10.96 12.08
C GLN A 194 -21.15 11.09 10.61
N ILE A 195 -19.88 10.82 10.29
CA ILE A 195 -19.39 10.79 8.90
C ILE A 195 -20.09 9.71 8.08
N MET A 196 -20.35 8.53 8.65
CA MET A 196 -21.13 7.50 7.97
C MET A 196 -22.55 7.98 7.67
N TYR A 197 -23.22 8.59 8.63
CA TYR A 197 -24.57 9.12 8.45
C TYR A 197 -24.64 10.18 7.34
N GLU A 198 -23.68 11.12 7.32
CA GLU A 198 -23.58 12.14 6.27
C GLU A 198 -23.34 11.53 4.89
N ARG A 199 -22.45 10.54 4.78
CA ARG A 199 -22.21 9.82 3.52
C ARG A 199 -23.42 9.03 3.03
N GLU A 200 -24.20 8.45 3.95
CA GLU A 200 -25.42 7.72 3.61
C GLU A 200 -26.48 8.69 3.06
N ARG A 201 -26.62 9.86 3.68
CA ARG A 201 -27.48 10.95 3.22
C ARG A 201 -27.07 11.44 1.82
N GLU A 202 -25.78 11.75 1.62
CA GLU A 202 -25.27 12.15 0.31
C GLU A 202 -25.53 11.08 -0.76
N ARG A 203 -25.32 9.80 -0.44
CA ARG A 203 -25.64 8.70 -1.35
C ARG A 203 -27.12 8.66 -1.73
N SER A 204 -28.02 8.91 -0.78
CA SER A 204 -29.45 9.00 -1.07
C SER A 204 -29.77 10.17 -2.00
N GLU A 205 -29.15 11.34 -1.79
CA GLU A 205 -29.31 12.51 -2.65
C GLU A 205 -28.79 12.26 -4.07
N TYR A 206 -27.62 11.62 -4.22
CA TYR A 206 -27.08 11.24 -5.53
C TYR A 206 -27.96 10.21 -6.24
N ASN A 207 -28.47 9.20 -5.53
CA ASN A 207 -29.38 8.20 -6.10
C ASN A 207 -30.67 8.87 -6.63
N ASN A 208 -31.25 9.79 -5.87
CA ASN A 208 -32.42 10.55 -6.32
C ASN A 208 -32.12 11.36 -7.59
N LYS A 209 -30.93 11.98 -7.68
CA LYS A 209 -30.51 12.74 -8.86
C LYS A 209 -30.27 11.84 -10.07
N ILE A 210 -29.72 10.64 -9.87
CA ILE A 210 -29.56 9.64 -10.92
C ILE A 210 -30.93 9.21 -11.46
N SER A 211 -31.90 8.93 -10.58
CA SER A 211 -33.26 8.57 -11.00
C SER A 211 -33.94 9.69 -11.80
N GLN A 212 -33.76 10.95 -11.41
CA GLN A 212 -34.26 12.09 -12.19
C GLN A 212 -33.60 12.17 -13.57
N LEU A 213 -32.28 12.01 -13.66
CA LEU A 213 -31.56 12.03 -14.93
C LEU A 213 -31.96 10.87 -15.84
N GLN A 214 -32.18 9.68 -15.28
CA GLN A 214 -32.70 8.53 -16.03
C GLN A 214 -34.09 8.81 -16.63
N GLY A 215 -34.97 9.47 -15.87
CA GLY A 215 -36.27 9.92 -16.40
C GLY A 215 -36.14 10.91 -17.57
N VAL A 216 -35.22 11.86 -17.48
CA VAL A 216 -34.94 12.82 -18.56
C VAL A 216 -34.38 12.11 -19.80
N VAL A 217 -33.42 11.20 -19.63
CA VAL A 217 -32.86 10.40 -20.73
C VAL A 217 -33.94 9.59 -21.43
N GLY A 218 -34.80 8.89 -20.68
CA GLY A 218 -35.93 8.16 -21.25
C GLY A 218 -36.86 9.06 -22.08
N SER A 219 -37.15 10.27 -21.60
CA SER A 219 -37.97 11.24 -22.37
C SER A 219 -37.29 11.72 -23.66
N PHE A 220 -35.95 11.77 -23.69
CA PHE A 220 -35.21 12.12 -24.90
C PHE A 220 -35.14 10.95 -25.88
N GLU A 221 -34.98 9.73 -25.39
CA GLU A 221 -35.05 8.51 -26.21
C GLU A 221 -36.42 8.38 -26.89
N GLU A 222 -37.51 8.61 -26.17
CA GLU A 222 -38.87 8.63 -26.75
C GLU A 222 -39.01 9.68 -27.85
N LYS A 223 -38.53 10.91 -27.62
CA LYS A 223 -38.56 11.99 -28.63
C LYS A 223 -37.71 11.67 -29.85
N MET A 224 -36.54 11.05 -29.65
CA MET A 224 -35.65 10.62 -30.74
C MET A 224 -36.32 9.54 -31.59
N ASN A 225 -36.91 8.53 -30.96
CA ASN A 225 -37.64 7.48 -31.66
C ASN A 225 -38.81 8.04 -32.47
N LEU A 226 -39.54 9.03 -31.92
CA LEU A 226 -40.63 9.69 -32.63
C LEU A 226 -40.12 10.46 -33.86
N LYS A 227 -38.99 11.18 -33.72
CA LYS A 227 -38.37 11.92 -34.84
C LYS A 227 -37.78 11.00 -35.90
N GLU A 228 -37.25 9.85 -35.51
CA GLU A 228 -36.77 8.83 -36.43
C GLU A 228 -37.93 8.22 -37.23
N ALA A 229 -39.07 7.94 -36.59
CA ALA A 229 -40.29 7.50 -37.25
C ALA A 229 -40.81 8.55 -38.26
N GLU A 230 -40.85 9.83 -37.87
CA GLU A 230 -41.21 10.94 -38.78
C GLU A 230 -40.26 11.04 -39.98
N MET A 231 -38.94 10.90 -39.76
CA MET A 231 -37.97 10.91 -40.86
C MET A 231 -38.15 9.73 -41.81
N ASN A 232 -38.45 8.54 -41.29
CA ASN A 232 -38.70 7.35 -42.10
C ASN A 232 -39.95 7.52 -42.96
N GLN A 233 -41.04 8.08 -42.40
CA GLN A 233 -42.24 8.43 -43.17
C GLN A 233 -41.94 9.44 -44.28
N MET A 234 -41.14 10.48 -44.00
CA MET A 234 -40.74 11.45 -45.02
C MET A 234 -39.89 10.82 -46.13
N ARG A 235 -38.98 9.88 -45.80
CA ARG A 235 -38.20 9.15 -46.81
C ARG A 235 -39.07 8.29 -47.70
N GLU A 236 -40.05 7.58 -47.14
CA GLU A 236 -41.01 6.80 -47.92
C GLU A 236 -41.83 7.69 -48.84
N TYR A 237 -42.34 8.82 -48.32
CA TYR A 237 -43.08 9.80 -49.12
C TYR A 237 -42.26 10.34 -50.31
N TYR A 238 -40.99 10.72 -50.09
CA TYR A 238 -40.12 11.17 -51.18
C TYR A 238 -39.84 10.08 -52.20
N LYS A 239 -39.68 8.83 -51.76
CA LYS A 239 -39.49 7.70 -52.66
C LYS A 239 -40.72 7.47 -53.55
N THR A 240 -41.92 7.51 -52.98
CA THR A 240 -43.17 7.43 -53.74
C THR A 240 -43.29 8.57 -54.76
N MET A 241 -42.99 9.80 -54.34
CA MET A 241 -42.99 10.96 -55.26
C MET A 241 -41.98 10.82 -56.40
N GLU A 242 -40.79 10.30 -56.11
CA GLU A 242 -39.76 10.04 -57.13
C GLU A 242 -40.21 8.98 -58.15
N ASP A 243 -40.87 7.91 -57.68
CA ASP A 243 -41.42 6.86 -58.53
C ASP A 243 -42.57 7.37 -59.40
N GLU A 244 -43.47 8.20 -58.85
CA GLU A 244 -44.52 8.90 -59.61
C GLU A 244 -43.94 9.81 -60.69
N TYR A 245 -42.88 10.56 -60.37
CA TYR A 245 -42.22 11.44 -61.34
C TYR A 245 -41.56 10.65 -62.47
N LYS A 246 -40.89 9.52 -62.15
CA LYS A 246 -40.33 8.61 -63.16
C LYS A 246 -41.42 8.05 -64.07
N GLU A 247 -42.57 7.69 -63.51
CA GLU A 247 -43.69 7.15 -64.29
C GLU A 247 -44.31 8.20 -65.22
N MET A 248 -44.54 9.42 -64.72
CA MET A 248 -44.98 10.54 -65.57
C MET A 248 -43.98 10.82 -66.71
N TYR A 249 -42.68 10.71 -66.44
CA TYR A 249 -41.66 10.91 -67.46
C TYR A 249 -41.70 9.81 -68.54
N ARG A 250 -41.85 8.54 -68.15
CA ARG A 250 -42.06 7.43 -69.10
C ARG A 250 -43.33 7.61 -69.93
N GLN A 251 -44.42 8.00 -69.29
CA GLN A 251 -45.69 8.26 -69.97
C GLN A 251 -45.55 9.40 -70.99
N LYS A 252 -44.84 10.48 -70.64
CA LYS A 252 -44.54 11.58 -71.56
C LYS A 252 -43.76 11.10 -72.78
N GLN A 253 -42.71 10.29 -72.58
CA GLN A 253 -41.93 9.73 -73.68
C GLN A 253 -42.77 8.82 -74.59
N SER A 254 -43.62 7.98 -73.99
CA SER A 254 -44.53 7.12 -74.74
C SER A 254 -45.54 7.94 -75.56
N ASN A 255 -46.13 8.98 -74.97
CA ASN A 255 -47.05 9.88 -75.66
C ASN A 255 -46.36 10.66 -76.79
N GLU A 256 -45.10 11.07 -76.60
CA GLU A 256 -44.32 11.76 -77.64
C GLU A 256 -44.05 10.82 -78.83
N LEU A 257 -43.70 9.57 -78.57
CA LEU A 257 -43.56 8.54 -79.62
C LEU A 257 -44.88 8.31 -80.36
N TYR A 258 -45.99 8.18 -79.64
CA TYR A 258 -47.32 8.02 -80.22
C TYR A 258 -47.71 9.21 -81.11
N LEU A 259 -47.49 10.44 -80.66
CA LEU A 259 -47.76 11.64 -81.46
C LEU A 259 -46.88 11.71 -82.70
N LYS A 260 -45.62 11.30 -82.60
CA LYS A 260 -44.71 11.24 -83.74
C LYS A 260 -45.18 10.21 -84.77
N GLU A 261 -45.57 9.02 -84.33
CA GLU A 261 -46.11 7.97 -85.19
C GLU A 261 -47.42 8.41 -85.88
N MET A 262 -48.33 9.05 -85.12
CA MET A 262 -49.55 9.65 -85.68
C MET A 262 -49.25 10.73 -86.72
N GLY A 263 -48.26 11.59 -86.47
CA GLY A 263 -47.80 12.61 -87.43
C GLY A 263 -47.23 11.99 -88.70
N GLU A 264 -46.39 10.96 -88.58
CA GLU A 264 -45.83 10.22 -89.72
C GLU A 264 -46.91 9.52 -90.53
N ASN A 265 -47.91 8.92 -89.87
CA ASN A 265 -49.06 8.29 -90.51
C ASN A 265 -49.93 9.31 -91.26
N TYR A 266 -50.22 10.47 -90.65
CA TYR A 266 -50.95 11.55 -91.31
C TYR A 266 -50.22 12.06 -92.56
N MET A 267 -48.90 12.23 -92.48
CA MET A 267 -48.07 12.64 -93.63
C MET A 267 -48.07 11.58 -94.73
N ARG A 268 -48.03 10.29 -94.38
CA ARG A 268 -48.13 9.18 -95.33
C ARG A 268 -49.48 9.17 -96.04
N GLU A 269 -50.57 9.23 -95.28
CA GLU A 269 -51.94 9.26 -95.82
C GLU A 269 -52.16 10.49 -96.72
N THR A 270 -51.58 11.64 -96.35
CA THR A 270 -51.65 12.86 -97.17
C THR A 270 -50.92 12.69 -98.50
N ARG A 271 -49.73 12.06 -98.51
CA ARG A 271 -49.01 11.74 -99.75
C ARG A 271 -49.80 10.76 -100.62
N GLU A 272 -50.34 9.70 -100.03
CA GLU A 272 -51.19 8.73 -100.74
C GLU A 272 -52.42 9.39 -101.36
N LYS A 273 -53.08 10.31 -100.63
CA LYS A 273 -54.21 11.09 -101.17
C LYS A 273 -53.79 12.00 -102.33
N GLN A 274 -52.62 12.64 -102.25
CA GLN A 274 -52.09 13.45 -103.34
C GLN A 274 -51.76 12.61 -104.57
N GLU A 275 -51.12 11.45 -104.39
CA GLU A 275 -50.84 10.50 -105.47
C GLU A 275 -52.13 10.00 -106.13
N LEU A 276 -53.14 9.65 -105.33
CA LEU A 276 -54.46 9.26 -105.84
C LEU A 276 -55.16 10.41 -106.58
N ALA A 277 -55.03 11.65 -106.11
CA ALA A 277 -55.58 12.82 -106.78
C ALA A 277 -54.93 13.04 -108.15
N LEU A 278 -53.61 12.96 -108.24
CA LEU A 278 -52.86 13.02 -109.51
C LEU A 278 -53.29 11.91 -110.46
N ARG A 279 -53.38 10.67 -109.95
CA ARG A 279 -53.81 9.52 -110.75
C ARG A 279 -55.25 9.65 -111.24
N ASN A 280 -56.15 10.21 -110.43
CA ASN A 280 -57.51 10.53 -110.85
C ASN A 280 -57.56 11.62 -111.92
N GLU A 281 -56.65 12.59 -111.86
CA GLU A 281 -56.54 13.62 -112.89
C GLU A 281 -56.05 13.04 -114.21
N ASP A 282 -55.04 12.16 -114.19
CA ASP A 282 -54.57 11.44 -115.37
C ASP A 282 -55.69 10.58 -115.98
N LEU A 283 -56.43 9.83 -115.15
CA LEU A 283 -57.60 9.07 -115.59
C LEU A 283 -58.70 9.96 -116.17
N ARG A 284 -58.92 11.16 -115.61
CA ARG A 284 -59.87 12.14 -116.18
C ARG A 284 -59.41 12.62 -117.56
N ARG A 285 -58.12 12.90 -117.75
CA ARG A 285 -57.55 13.26 -119.06
C ARG A 285 -57.73 12.12 -120.05
N GLU A 286 -57.48 10.88 -119.63
CA GLU A 286 -57.67 9.68 -120.46
C GLU A 286 -59.15 9.50 -120.84
N ILE A 287 -60.08 9.64 -119.90
CA ILE A 287 -61.52 9.62 -120.17
C ILE A 287 -61.91 10.71 -121.17
N GLU A 288 -61.37 11.92 -121.04
CA GLU A 288 -61.70 13.00 -121.96
C GLU A 288 -61.13 12.75 -123.36
N GLN A 289 -59.92 12.20 -123.47
CA GLN A 289 -59.33 11.72 -124.73
C GLN A 289 -60.17 10.59 -125.36
N LEU A 290 -60.70 9.69 -124.54
CA LEU A 290 -61.60 8.63 -125.01
C LEU A 290 -62.95 9.20 -125.46
N LYS A 291 -63.49 10.22 -124.78
CA LYS A 291 -64.71 10.91 -125.22
C LYS A 291 -64.52 11.65 -126.53
N THR A 292 -63.40 12.37 -126.71
CA THR A 292 -63.09 13.03 -127.98
C THR A 292 -62.96 11.99 -129.09
N SER A 293 -62.22 10.91 -128.84
CA SER A 293 -62.07 9.79 -129.77
C SER A 293 -63.41 9.15 -130.12
N ARG A 294 -64.29 8.93 -129.13
CA ARG A 294 -65.66 8.43 -129.33
C ARG A 294 -66.51 9.39 -130.17
N ASN A 295 -66.42 10.68 -129.92
CA ASN A 295 -67.15 11.69 -130.68
C ASN A 295 -66.66 11.77 -132.13
N ASP A 296 -65.35 11.67 -132.36
CA ASP A 296 -64.77 11.62 -133.70
C ASP A 296 -65.15 10.32 -134.43
N LEU A 297 -65.14 9.18 -133.74
CA LEU A 297 -65.67 7.92 -134.28
C LEU A 297 -67.16 8.03 -134.58
N LYS A 298 -67.96 8.68 -133.72
CA LYS A 298 -69.38 8.91 -133.97
C LYS A 298 -69.61 9.79 -135.19
N LYS A 299 -68.84 10.87 -135.36
CA LYS A 299 -68.86 11.71 -136.57
C LYS A 299 -68.48 10.90 -137.82
N ARG A 300 -67.42 10.08 -137.73
CA ARG A 300 -67.02 9.19 -138.83
C ARG A 300 -68.11 8.17 -139.15
N LEU A 301 -68.79 7.65 -138.13
CA LEU A 301 -69.88 6.69 -138.30
C LEU A 301 -71.11 7.36 -138.92
N GLU A 302 -71.43 8.60 -138.55
CA GLU A 302 -72.48 9.41 -139.18
C GLU A 302 -72.15 9.73 -140.64
N VAL A 303 -70.88 10.05 -140.95
CA VAL A 303 -70.40 10.17 -142.35
C VAL A 303 -70.60 8.85 -143.09
N CYS A 304 -70.16 7.72 -142.53
CA CYS A 304 -70.37 6.40 -143.13
C CYS A 304 -71.86 6.05 -143.27
N GLU A 305 -72.74 6.44 -142.35
CA GLU A 305 -74.19 6.23 -142.45
C GLU A 305 -74.82 7.13 -143.52
N ASN A 306 -74.35 8.37 -143.66
CA ASN A 306 -74.76 9.27 -144.74
C ASN A 306 -74.27 8.76 -146.10
N GLU A 307 -73.04 8.25 -146.18
CA GLU A 307 -72.49 7.56 -147.35
C GLU A 307 -73.28 6.28 -147.64
N LYS A 308 -73.64 5.48 -146.62
CA LYS A 308 -74.51 4.31 -146.77
C LYS A 308 -75.90 4.72 -147.27
N ARG A 309 -76.49 5.81 -146.78
CA ARG A 309 -77.77 6.33 -147.29
C ARG A 309 -77.64 6.80 -148.74
N ALA A 310 -76.56 7.50 -149.08
CA ALA A 310 -76.27 7.93 -150.46
C ALA A 310 -76.02 6.73 -151.39
N LEU A 311 -75.35 5.69 -150.91
CA LEU A 311 -75.13 4.44 -151.63
C LEU A 311 -76.41 3.62 -151.74
N SER A 312 -77.24 3.53 -150.70
CA SER A 312 -78.57 2.90 -150.79
C SER A 312 -79.47 3.65 -151.78
N TYR A 313 -79.38 4.99 -151.86
CA TYR A 313 -80.10 5.77 -152.86
C TYR A 313 -79.58 5.49 -154.28
N ARG A 314 -78.25 5.35 -154.46
CA ARG A 314 -77.63 4.93 -155.73
C ARG A 314 -77.95 3.47 -156.12
N VAL A 315 -77.96 2.56 -155.17
CA VAL A 315 -78.29 1.13 -155.36
C VAL A 315 -79.78 0.94 -155.65
N SER A 316 -80.65 1.85 -155.19
CA SER A 316 -82.07 1.85 -155.55
C SER A 316 -82.39 2.45 -156.93
N GLN A 317 -81.39 3.03 -157.63
CA GLN A 317 -81.59 3.69 -158.93
C GLN A 317 -80.86 3.06 -160.11
N ASP A 318 -80.01 2.04 -159.97
CA ASP A 318 -79.33 1.47 -161.14
C ASP A 318 -79.20 -0.07 -161.18
N VAL A 319 -79.41 -0.55 -162.39
CA VAL A 319 -79.52 -1.90 -162.96
C VAL A 319 -78.20 -2.70 -162.82
N PRO A 320 -78.24 -4.04 -162.72
CA PRO A 320 -77.13 -4.84 -162.22
C PRO A 320 -75.97 -4.88 -163.22
N GLY A 321 -74.81 -4.37 -162.77
CA GLY A 321 -73.60 -4.31 -163.58
C GLY A 321 -72.34 -4.50 -162.76
N ASN A 322 -72.05 -5.76 -162.39
CA ASN A 322 -70.77 -6.46 -162.25
C ASN A 322 -69.47 -5.73 -161.79
N SER A 323 -69.54 -4.54 -161.17
CA SER A 323 -68.38 -3.80 -160.65
C SER A 323 -68.43 -3.53 -159.13
N GLU A 324 -69.59 -3.71 -158.48
CA GLU A 324 -69.74 -3.58 -157.03
C GLU A 324 -69.11 -4.74 -156.24
N PHE A 325 -68.95 -5.91 -156.86
CA PHE A 325 -68.36 -7.08 -156.21
C PHE A 325 -66.90 -6.86 -155.77
N TYR A 326 -66.12 -6.11 -156.55
CA TYR A 326 -64.73 -5.77 -156.17
C TYR A 326 -64.65 -4.69 -155.09
N ARG A 327 -65.65 -3.80 -154.99
CA ARG A 327 -65.69 -2.76 -153.95
C ARG A 327 -66.10 -3.34 -152.59
N ILE A 328 -67.11 -4.21 -152.58
CA ILE A 328 -67.56 -4.94 -151.39
C ILE A 328 -66.46 -5.87 -150.88
N LYS A 329 -65.68 -6.51 -151.77
CA LYS A 329 -64.50 -7.30 -151.39
C LYS A 329 -63.42 -6.45 -150.69
N GLY A 330 -63.18 -5.22 -151.17
CA GLY A 330 -62.23 -4.28 -150.56
C GLY A 330 -62.68 -3.77 -149.18
N GLU A 331 -63.97 -3.54 -148.98
CA GLU A 331 -64.52 -3.16 -147.67
C GLU A 331 -64.47 -4.33 -146.66
N LEU A 332 -64.69 -5.57 -147.13
CA LEU A 332 -64.60 -6.77 -146.30
C LEU A 332 -63.15 -7.09 -145.87
N GLU A 333 -62.17 -6.78 -146.72
CA GLU A 333 -60.74 -6.83 -146.36
C GLU A 333 -60.32 -5.73 -145.37
N LYS A 334 -60.98 -4.57 -145.39
CA LYS A 334 -60.73 -3.51 -144.41
C LYS A 334 -61.24 -3.90 -143.02
N VAL A 335 -62.45 -4.46 -142.95
CA VAL A 335 -63.04 -4.97 -141.69
C VAL A 335 -62.23 -6.16 -141.14
N ARG A 336 -61.66 -7.02 -142.00
CA ARG A 336 -60.72 -8.08 -141.55
C ARG A 336 -59.45 -7.52 -140.92
N ARG A 337 -58.90 -6.43 -141.46
CA ARG A 337 -57.72 -5.76 -140.89
C ARG A 337 -58.02 -5.10 -139.54
N GLU A 338 -59.17 -4.43 -139.42
CA GLU A 338 -59.60 -3.84 -138.15
C GLU A 338 -59.85 -4.90 -137.07
N LYS A 339 -60.43 -6.06 -137.44
CA LYS A 339 -60.54 -7.21 -136.54
C LYS A 339 -59.16 -7.75 -136.11
N GLY A 340 -58.19 -7.78 -137.01
CA GLY A 340 -56.81 -8.18 -136.71
C GLY A 340 -56.18 -7.28 -135.63
N LEU A 341 -56.27 -5.97 -135.79
CA LEU A 341 -55.72 -4.99 -134.84
C LEU A 341 -56.37 -5.09 -133.45
N LEU A 342 -57.69 -5.26 -133.39
CA LEU A 342 -58.39 -5.48 -132.10
C LEU A 342 -57.99 -6.79 -131.44
N THR A 343 -57.67 -7.82 -132.22
CA THR A 343 -57.22 -9.11 -131.67
C THR A 343 -55.81 -8.97 -131.09
N GLU A 344 -54.91 -8.27 -131.78
CA GLU A 344 -53.57 -7.95 -131.26
C GLU A 344 -53.61 -7.09 -129.98
N GLU A 345 -54.55 -6.14 -129.89
CA GLU A 345 -54.73 -5.30 -128.71
C GLU A 345 -55.22 -6.11 -127.50
N ILE A 346 -56.17 -7.04 -127.71
CA ILE A 346 -56.62 -8.00 -126.69
C ILE A 346 -55.48 -8.91 -126.24
N GLU A 347 -54.63 -9.37 -127.17
CA GLU A 347 -53.49 -10.22 -126.88
C GLU A 347 -52.39 -9.47 -126.10
N GLY A 348 -52.18 -8.20 -126.42
CA GLY A 348 -51.33 -7.28 -125.66
C GLY A 348 -51.83 -7.04 -124.22
N LEU A 349 -53.14 -6.88 -124.03
CA LEU A 349 -53.74 -6.77 -122.70
C LEU A 349 -53.63 -8.07 -121.90
N LYS A 350 -53.81 -9.23 -122.53
CA LYS A 350 -53.58 -10.53 -121.89
C LYS A 350 -52.12 -10.69 -121.43
N LYS A 351 -51.16 -10.27 -122.24
CA LYS A 351 -49.74 -10.31 -121.89
C LYS A 351 -49.41 -9.43 -120.67
N LYS A 352 -49.97 -8.21 -120.61
CA LYS A 352 -49.82 -7.32 -119.45
C LYS A 352 -50.44 -7.89 -118.17
N CYS A 353 -51.61 -8.54 -118.27
CA CYS A 353 -52.19 -9.26 -117.14
C CYS A 353 -51.28 -10.40 -116.66
N LEU A 354 -50.68 -11.16 -117.58
CA LEU A 354 -49.75 -12.23 -117.25
C LEU A 354 -48.53 -11.72 -116.47
N GLU A 355 -47.94 -10.61 -116.92
CA GLU A 355 -46.81 -9.93 -116.26
C GLU A 355 -47.16 -9.49 -114.82
N CYS A 356 -48.37 -8.95 -114.60
CA CYS A 356 -48.85 -8.61 -113.26
C CYS A 356 -48.98 -9.83 -112.34
N THR A 357 -49.41 -10.99 -112.87
CA THR A 357 -49.46 -12.24 -112.10
C THR A 357 -48.07 -12.70 -111.69
N THR A 358 -47.08 -12.61 -112.58
CA THR A 358 -45.69 -13.01 -112.26
C THR A 358 -45.04 -12.10 -111.22
N ASP A 359 -45.35 -10.80 -111.20
CA ASP A 359 -44.87 -9.90 -110.16
C ASP A 359 -45.52 -10.20 -108.79
N LEU A 360 -46.77 -10.66 -108.80
CA LEU A 360 -47.49 -11.09 -107.59
C LEU A 360 -46.90 -12.39 -107.02
N GLU A 361 -46.45 -13.30 -107.88
CA GLU A 361 -45.70 -14.51 -107.49
C GLU A 361 -44.33 -14.16 -106.89
N ARG A 362 -43.58 -13.25 -107.52
CA ARG A 362 -42.32 -12.72 -106.94
C ARG A 362 -42.52 -12.06 -105.58
N SER A 363 -43.63 -11.33 -105.39
CA SER A 363 -43.96 -10.73 -104.10
C SER A 363 -44.19 -11.79 -103.02
N ARG A 364 -44.81 -12.93 -103.36
CA ARG A 364 -45.01 -14.06 -102.43
C ARG A 364 -43.69 -14.77 -102.10
N GLU A 365 -42.79 -14.92 -103.08
CA GLU A 365 -41.45 -15.47 -102.84
C GLU A 365 -40.63 -14.56 -101.91
N LEU A 366 -40.72 -13.24 -102.08
CA LEU A 366 -40.06 -12.27 -101.21
C LEU A 366 -40.61 -12.32 -99.77
N GLU A 367 -41.92 -12.50 -99.63
CA GLU A 367 -42.58 -12.67 -98.33
C GLU A 367 -42.11 -13.94 -97.60
N MET A 368 -41.99 -15.06 -98.32
CA MET A 368 -41.41 -16.29 -97.75
C MET A 368 -39.95 -16.11 -97.34
N PHE A 369 -39.13 -15.46 -98.18
CA PHE A 369 -37.73 -15.17 -97.87
C PHE A 369 -37.59 -14.31 -96.61
N LEU A 370 -38.42 -13.27 -96.44
CA LEU A 370 -38.42 -12.43 -95.25
C LEU A 370 -38.84 -13.20 -94.00
N LYS A 371 -39.79 -14.13 -94.13
CA LYS A 371 -40.23 -15.00 -93.02
C LYS A 371 -39.11 -15.94 -92.56
N ASP A 372 -38.37 -16.52 -93.49
CA ASP A 372 -37.21 -17.37 -93.20
C ASP A 372 -36.07 -16.57 -92.54
N LEU A 373 -35.78 -15.37 -93.04
CA LEU A 373 -34.75 -14.47 -92.49
C LEU A 373 -35.08 -14.04 -91.04
N LEU A 374 -36.35 -13.70 -90.77
CA LEU A 374 -36.82 -13.37 -89.44
C LEU A 374 -36.71 -14.56 -88.48
N GLN A 375 -37.04 -15.77 -88.96
CA GLN A 375 -36.91 -16.98 -88.15
C GLN A 375 -35.44 -17.31 -87.85
N GLU A 376 -34.53 -17.10 -88.80
CA GLU A 376 -33.09 -17.28 -88.60
C GLU A 376 -32.51 -16.27 -87.59
N LYS A 377 -32.92 -15.00 -87.68
CA LYS A 377 -32.50 -13.96 -86.72
C LYS A 377 -33.07 -14.19 -85.33
N GLY A 378 -34.29 -14.74 -85.22
CA GLY A 378 -34.84 -15.23 -83.95
C GLY A 378 -33.94 -16.30 -83.31
N ARG A 379 -33.57 -17.35 -84.08
CA ARG A 379 -32.67 -18.40 -83.59
C ARG A 379 -31.26 -17.90 -83.24
N GLU A 380 -30.78 -16.85 -83.88
CA GLU A 380 -29.49 -16.22 -83.54
C GLU A 380 -29.56 -15.47 -82.20
N CYS A 381 -30.67 -14.78 -81.93
CA CYS A 381 -30.91 -14.14 -80.63
C CYS A 381 -31.00 -15.17 -79.50
N ASP A 382 -31.71 -16.28 -79.72
CA ASP A 382 -31.81 -17.37 -78.74
C ASP A 382 -30.44 -17.99 -78.41
N ARG A 383 -29.57 -18.15 -79.43
CA ARG A 383 -28.19 -18.61 -79.22
C ARG A 383 -27.37 -17.65 -78.37
N ARG A 384 -27.45 -16.34 -78.63
CA ARG A 384 -26.73 -15.32 -77.83
C ARG A 384 -27.25 -15.25 -76.39
N LEU A 385 -28.56 -15.37 -76.19
CA LEU A 385 -29.15 -15.47 -74.85
C LEU A 385 -28.63 -16.69 -74.10
N GLY A 386 -28.55 -17.85 -74.75
CA GLY A 386 -27.96 -19.06 -74.14
C GLY A 386 -26.47 -18.95 -73.80
N GLU A 387 -25.68 -18.15 -74.55
CA GLU A 387 -24.29 -17.85 -74.21
C GLU A 387 -24.18 -16.93 -72.98
N ILE A 388 -25.08 -15.96 -72.86
CA ILE A 388 -25.17 -15.07 -71.69
C ILE A 388 -25.56 -15.86 -70.44
N GLU A 389 -26.53 -16.77 -70.54
CA GLU A 389 -26.91 -17.65 -69.43
C GLU A 389 -25.73 -18.52 -68.98
N LYS A 390 -24.96 -19.09 -69.91
CA LYS A 390 -23.74 -19.85 -69.57
C LYS A 390 -22.69 -19.00 -68.87
N MET A 391 -22.52 -17.74 -69.29
CA MET A 391 -21.62 -16.81 -68.62
C MET A 391 -22.12 -16.47 -67.20
N ALA A 392 -23.42 -16.26 -67.03
CA ALA A 392 -24.03 -16.00 -65.73
C ALA A 392 -23.83 -17.19 -64.77
N SER A 393 -24.10 -18.42 -65.22
CA SER A 393 -23.86 -19.63 -64.41
C SER A 393 -22.38 -19.86 -64.11
N SER A 394 -21.46 -19.48 -65.02
CA SER A 394 -20.02 -19.53 -64.77
C SER A 394 -19.57 -18.53 -63.71
N ILE A 395 -20.17 -17.33 -63.70
CA ILE A 395 -19.94 -16.31 -62.68
C ILE A 395 -20.48 -16.78 -61.33
N GLU A 396 -21.70 -17.30 -61.27
CA GLU A 396 -22.27 -17.87 -60.04
C GLU A 396 -21.41 -19.02 -59.49
N ALA A 397 -20.95 -19.94 -60.33
CA ALA A 397 -20.05 -21.01 -59.90
C ALA A 397 -18.71 -20.49 -59.34
N LYS A 398 -18.18 -19.39 -59.89
CA LYS A 398 -16.97 -18.72 -59.38
C LYS A 398 -17.23 -17.98 -58.07
N VAL A 399 -18.41 -17.38 -57.91
CA VAL A 399 -18.84 -16.74 -56.67
C VAL A 399 -19.05 -17.79 -55.56
N ASP A 400 -19.63 -18.94 -55.88
CA ASP A 400 -19.77 -20.06 -54.94
C ASP A 400 -18.39 -20.64 -54.54
N LEU A 401 -17.46 -20.74 -55.49
CA LEU A 401 -16.07 -21.12 -55.20
C LEU A 401 -15.37 -20.10 -54.30
N ALA A 402 -15.54 -18.79 -54.53
CA ALA A 402 -14.99 -17.74 -53.68
C ALA A 402 -15.63 -17.74 -52.28
N THR A 403 -16.94 -18.01 -52.20
CA THR A 403 -17.69 -18.08 -50.94
C THR A 403 -17.30 -19.32 -50.13
N LYS A 404 -17.04 -20.46 -50.79
CA LYS A 404 -16.46 -21.66 -50.16
C LYS A 404 -15.01 -21.44 -49.72
N ALA A 405 -14.18 -20.78 -50.53
CA ALA A 405 -12.79 -20.46 -50.18
C ALA A 405 -12.69 -19.48 -48.99
N LEU A 406 -13.66 -18.58 -48.82
CA LEU A 406 -13.76 -17.68 -47.66
C LEU A 406 -14.35 -18.37 -46.42
N GLY A 407 -15.16 -19.42 -46.58
CA GLY A 407 -15.66 -20.27 -45.50
C GLY A 407 -14.65 -21.30 -44.95
N GLU A 408 -13.69 -21.73 -45.77
CA GLU A 408 -12.69 -22.77 -45.41
C GLU A 408 -11.28 -22.25 -45.11
N ARG A 409 -11.09 -20.93 -44.91
CA ARG A 409 -9.83 -20.33 -44.40
C ARG A 409 -9.65 -20.51 -42.87
N ARG A 410 -9.94 -21.72 -42.37
CA ARG A 410 -9.59 -22.21 -41.02
C ARG A 410 -8.90 -23.57 -41.10
N ARG A 411 -7.90 -23.73 -41.96
CA ARG A 411 -6.80 -24.70 -41.80
C ARG A 411 -5.86 -24.68 -43.02
N TRP A 412 -4.57 -24.73 -42.72
CA TRP A 412 -3.40 -24.90 -43.61
C TRP A 412 -2.76 -23.61 -44.16
N ASN A 413 -1.79 -23.17 -43.35
CA ASN A 413 -0.60 -22.40 -43.72
C ASN A 413 0.09 -22.97 -44.96
N GLY A 414 0.68 -22.07 -45.74
CA GLY A 414 1.78 -22.46 -46.63
C GLY A 414 2.20 -21.51 -47.73
N ALA A 415 2.00 -20.18 -47.64
CA ALA A 415 2.62 -19.23 -48.58
C ALA A 415 2.56 -17.71 -48.20
N GLU A 416 2.45 -17.31 -46.92
CA GLU A 416 2.22 -15.89 -46.55
C GLU A 416 3.31 -15.27 -45.64
N GLY A 417 4.59 -15.63 -45.83
CA GLY A 417 5.69 -15.08 -45.03
C GLY A 417 5.98 -13.57 -45.24
N GLY A 418 5.53 -12.98 -46.35
CA GLY A 418 5.75 -11.56 -46.67
C GLY A 418 4.59 -10.63 -46.30
N THR A 419 3.37 -11.15 -46.27
CA THR A 419 2.16 -10.37 -45.94
C THR A 419 1.91 -10.33 -44.43
N ASP A 420 2.24 -11.38 -43.70
CA ASP A 420 2.10 -11.40 -42.24
C ASP A 420 3.13 -10.52 -41.52
N THR A 421 4.34 -10.39 -42.08
CA THR A 421 5.36 -9.45 -41.58
C THR A 421 4.93 -8.00 -41.79
N LEU A 422 4.40 -7.66 -42.97
CA LEU A 422 3.84 -6.34 -43.24
C LEU A 422 2.60 -6.03 -42.39
N LEU A 423 1.72 -7.00 -42.17
CA LEU A 423 0.56 -6.83 -41.29
C LEU A 423 0.98 -6.65 -39.82
N HIS A 424 2.04 -7.33 -39.39
CA HIS A 424 2.61 -7.14 -38.05
C HIS A 424 3.27 -5.77 -37.89
N GLU A 425 4.05 -5.33 -38.88
CA GLU A 425 4.65 -3.97 -38.90
C GLU A 425 3.58 -2.87 -38.95
N ILE A 426 2.53 -3.04 -39.75
CA ILE A 426 1.40 -2.09 -39.79
C ILE A 426 0.73 -2.02 -38.41
N LYS A 427 0.54 -3.16 -37.75
CA LYS A 427 -0.05 -3.21 -36.41
C LYS A 427 0.86 -2.55 -35.36
N GLU A 428 2.16 -2.82 -35.39
CA GLU A 428 3.13 -2.17 -34.49
C GLU A 428 3.22 -0.65 -34.73
N LEU A 429 3.14 -0.21 -35.99
CA LEU A 429 3.11 1.21 -36.34
C LEU A 429 1.80 1.86 -35.89
N GLN A 430 0.66 1.18 -36.01
CA GLN A 430 -0.62 1.64 -35.46
C GLN A 430 -0.57 1.76 -33.94
N ASP A 431 -0.03 0.75 -33.24
CA ASP A 431 0.11 0.77 -31.78
C ASP A 431 1.03 1.93 -31.33
N LYS A 432 2.13 2.20 -32.05
CA LYS A 432 3.00 3.36 -31.81
C LYS A 432 2.32 4.70 -32.10
N VAL A 433 1.51 4.80 -33.15
CA VAL A 433 0.71 6.00 -33.44
C VAL A 433 -0.31 6.26 -32.31
N GLU A 434 -0.93 5.21 -31.79
CA GLU A 434 -1.88 5.29 -30.68
C GLU A 434 -1.18 5.68 -29.35
N GLU A 435 0.04 5.18 -29.13
CA GLU A 435 0.89 5.55 -28.01
C GLU A 435 1.35 7.01 -28.09
N TYR A 436 1.80 7.46 -29.26
CA TYR A 436 2.16 8.87 -29.47
C TYR A 436 0.95 9.81 -29.36
N ARG A 437 -0.25 9.39 -29.81
CA ARG A 437 -1.48 10.13 -29.54
C ARG A 437 -1.79 10.23 -28.05
N ARG A 438 -1.61 9.16 -27.29
CA ARG A 438 -1.81 9.17 -25.83
C ARG A 438 -0.78 10.05 -25.11
N MET A 439 0.47 10.06 -25.56
CA MET A 439 1.52 10.93 -25.02
C MET A 439 1.32 12.42 -25.40
N ALA A 440 0.81 12.69 -26.60
CA ALA A 440 0.52 14.04 -27.07
C ALA A 440 -0.84 14.58 -26.55
N ALA A 441 -1.69 13.71 -25.99
CA ALA A 441 -2.96 14.12 -25.41
C ALA A 441 -2.73 14.94 -24.15
N ILE A 442 -2.99 16.24 -24.25
CA ILE A 442 -2.99 17.15 -23.11
C ILE A 442 -4.18 16.78 -22.21
N THR A 443 -3.89 16.29 -21.00
CA THR A 443 -4.91 15.97 -19.99
C THR A 443 -5.72 17.22 -19.62
N GLU A 444 -6.96 17.05 -19.16
CA GLU A 444 -7.80 18.20 -18.78
C GLU A 444 -7.17 19.05 -17.66
N ASP A 445 -6.41 18.44 -16.76
CA ASP A 445 -5.67 19.19 -15.74
C ASP A 445 -4.57 20.05 -16.36
N ASN A 446 -3.86 19.55 -17.37
CA ASN A 446 -2.88 20.33 -18.12
C ASN A 446 -3.56 21.47 -18.90
N LYS A 447 -4.77 21.24 -19.45
CA LYS A 447 -5.55 22.30 -20.12
C LYS A 447 -5.98 23.40 -19.14
N ARG A 448 -6.42 23.03 -17.93
CA ARG A 448 -6.74 24.00 -16.87
C ARG A 448 -5.51 24.79 -16.42
N PHE A 449 -4.37 24.12 -16.27
CA PHE A 449 -3.11 24.76 -15.91
C PHE A 449 -2.63 25.74 -16.98
N LEU A 450 -2.69 25.36 -18.26
CA LEU A 450 -2.35 26.25 -19.38
C LEU A 450 -3.29 27.45 -19.43
N LYS A 451 -4.60 27.25 -19.26
CA LYS A 451 -5.58 28.35 -19.16
C LYS A 451 -5.28 29.30 -18.00
N ALA A 452 -4.89 28.77 -16.83
CA ALA A 452 -4.50 29.59 -15.68
C ALA A 452 -3.26 30.45 -15.94
N LEU A 453 -2.38 30.02 -16.86
CA LEU A 453 -1.22 30.77 -17.33
C LEU A 453 -1.53 31.68 -18.53
N GLY A 454 -2.80 31.77 -18.95
CA GLY A 454 -3.22 32.56 -20.11
C GLY A 454 -2.81 31.95 -21.45
N VAL A 455 -2.51 30.65 -21.50
CA VAL A 455 -2.13 29.91 -22.71
C VAL A 455 -3.31 29.08 -23.17
N ASP A 456 -3.74 29.24 -24.43
CA ASP A 456 -4.82 28.43 -24.99
C ASP A 456 -4.30 27.01 -25.31
N PRO A 457 -4.87 25.96 -24.69
CA PRO A 457 -4.45 24.58 -24.94
C PRO A 457 -4.75 24.07 -26.36
N LEU A 458 -5.46 24.84 -27.19
CA LEU A 458 -5.71 24.52 -28.60
C LEU A 458 -4.63 25.08 -29.54
N GLU A 459 -3.69 25.87 -29.05
CA GLU A 459 -2.59 26.39 -29.86
C GLU A 459 -1.55 25.31 -30.19
N PRO A 460 -0.79 25.45 -31.30
CA PRO A 460 0.30 24.55 -31.64
C PRO A 460 1.31 24.42 -30.50
N LEU A 461 1.89 23.23 -30.31
CA LEU A 461 2.81 22.96 -29.19
C LEU A 461 3.97 23.97 -29.12
N ASP A 462 4.51 24.39 -30.27
CA ASP A 462 5.57 25.40 -30.34
C ASP A 462 5.14 26.76 -29.77
N GLU A 463 3.86 27.12 -29.97
CA GLU A 463 3.26 28.34 -29.44
C GLU A 463 3.09 28.26 -27.93
N ILE A 464 2.57 27.14 -27.44
CA ILE A 464 2.41 26.85 -26.02
C ILE A 464 3.77 26.92 -25.31
N VAL A 465 4.79 26.25 -25.84
CA VAL A 465 6.15 26.25 -25.29
C VAL A 465 6.76 27.65 -25.29
N ARG A 466 6.55 28.43 -26.36
CA ARG A 466 7.04 29.81 -26.47
C ARG A 466 6.40 30.73 -25.43
N LYS A 467 5.07 30.67 -25.27
CA LYS A 467 4.34 31.44 -24.26
C LYS A 467 4.75 31.04 -22.85
N PHE A 468 4.81 29.73 -22.57
CA PHE A 468 5.25 29.21 -21.27
C PHE A 468 6.66 29.67 -20.90
N ARG A 469 7.59 29.68 -21.86
CA ARG A 469 8.95 30.19 -21.65
C ARG A 469 8.96 31.69 -21.30
N GLY A 470 8.04 32.47 -21.87
CA GLY A 470 7.83 33.87 -21.55
C GLY A 470 7.36 34.04 -20.10
N THR A 471 6.28 33.34 -19.73
CA THR A 471 5.70 33.39 -18.37
C THR A 471 6.70 32.94 -17.31
N TYR A 472 7.49 31.90 -17.60
CA TYR A 472 8.54 31.40 -16.71
C TYR A 472 9.66 32.43 -16.50
N LYS A 473 10.12 33.11 -17.56
CA LYS A 473 11.12 34.18 -17.45
C LYS A 473 10.59 35.36 -16.63
N GLU A 474 9.33 35.72 -16.80
CA GLU A 474 8.70 36.78 -16.02
C GLU A 474 8.58 36.40 -14.54
N ALA A 475 8.16 35.17 -14.25
CA ALA A 475 8.10 34.64 -12.89
C ALA A 475 9.48 34.66 -12.21
N ILE A 476 10.54 34.18 -12.89
CA ILE A 476 11.92 34.26 -12.37
C ILE A 476 12.34 35.70 -12.12
N ARG A 477 12.01 36.64 -13.02
CA ARG A 477 12.35 38.05 -12.85
C ARG A 477 11.66 38.63 -11.62
N LYS A 478 10.36 38.38 -11.43
CA LYS A 478 9.62 38.81 -10.23
C LYS A 478 10.20 38.21 -8.96
N MET A 479 10.54 36.93 -8.98
CA MET A 479 11.19 36.24 -7.85
C MET A 479 12.52 36.90 -7.47
N ARG A 480 13.36 37.24 -8.46
CA ARG A 480 14.62 37.96 -8.22
C ARG A 480 14.43 39.39 -7.68
N VAL A 481 13.37 40.07 -8.09
CA VAL A 481 13.03 41.41 -7.57
C VAL A 481 12.57 41.29 -6.12
N MET A 482 11.67 40.34 -5.80
CA MET A 482 11.26 40.08 -4.42
C MET A 482 12.43 39.67 -3.54
N ASP A 483 13.35 38.83 -4.02
CA ASP A 483 14.56 38.47 -3.27
C ASP A 483 15.43 39.70 -2.98
N LYS A 484 15.53 40.64 -3.93
CA LYS A 484 16.24 41.91 -3.69
C LYS A 484 15.52 42.78 -2.67
N GLU A 485 14.21 42.97 -2.82
CA GLU A 485 13.40 43.77 -1.89
C GLU A 485 13.40 43.17 -0.47
N ALA A 486 13.33 41.84 -0.35
CA ALA A 486 13.44 41.14 0.93
C ALA A 486 14.82 41.33 1.56
N ASN A 487 15.89 41.25 0.77
CA ASN A 487 17.24 41.49 1.26
C ASN A 487 17.48 42.96 1.63
N GLU A 488 16.90 43.91 0.90
CA GLU A 488 16.93 45.34 1.24
C GLU A 488 16.13 45.65 2.49
N ALA A 489 14.95 45.03 2.68
CA ALA A 489 14.16 45.13 3.91
C ALA A 489 14.89 44.52 5.11
N MET A 490 15.58 43.39 4.93
CA MET A 490 16.43 42.81 5.98
C MET A 490 17.60 43.73 6.32
N ARG A 491 18.32 44.26 5.32
CA ARG A 491 19.42 45.22 5.57
C ARG A 491 18.93 46.50 6.23
N PHE A 492 17.77 47.03 5.82
CA PHE A 492 17.17 48.20 6.45
C PHE A 492 16.82 47.94 7.92
N ALA A 493 16.34 46.74 8.25
CA ALA A 493 16.08 46.33 9.64
C ALA A 493 17.37 46.11 10.45
N GLU A 494 18.44 45.64 9.81
CA GLU A 494 19.77 45.47 10.43
C GLU A 494 20.49 46.81 10.66
N ASP A 495 20.43 47.74 9.69
CA ASP A 495 21.10 49.03 9.72
C ASP A 495 20.41 50.06 10.64
N ASN A 496 19.11 49.90 10.89
CA ASN A 496 18.34 50.79 11.79
C ASN A 496 18.09 50.19 13.18
N LYS A 497 18.80 49.13 13.57
CA LYS A 497 18.59 48.41 14.84
C LYS A 497 18.71 49.31 16.08
N ASP A 498 19.51 50.38 16.00
CA ASP A 498 19.74 51.36 17.07
C ASP A 498 18.88 52.64 16.97
N VAL A 499 18.21 52.86 15.83
CA VAL A 499 17.40 54.07 15.53
C VAL A 499 15.89 53.75 15.46
N MET A 500 15.52 52.49 15.30
CA MET A 500 14.12 52.07 15.32
C MET A 500 13.54 52.19 16.73
N ASP A 501 12.45 52.96 16.83
CA ASP A 501 11.65 53.14 18.03
C ASP A 501 11.34 51.76 18.66
N LYS A 502 11.45 51.64 20.00
CA LYS A 502 11.31 50.36 20.72
C LYS A 502 10.04 49.60 20.35
N ARG A 503 9.00 50.33 19.95
CA ARG A 503 7.73 49.79 19.46
C ARG A 503 7.88 49.01 18.15
N THR A 504 8.65 49.52 17.20
CA THR A 504 8.89 48.89 15.89
C THR A 504 9.77 47.66 16.03
N MET A 505 10.78 47.69 16.90
CA MET A 505 11.58 46.49 17.22
C MET A 505 10.74 45.41 17.88
N LYS A 506 9.84 45.77 18.80
CA LYS A 506 8.90 44.81 19.38
C LYS A 506 7.97 44.19 18.33
N PHE A 507 7.46 44.98 17.39
CA PHE A 507 6.67 44.44 16.27
C PHE A 507 7.47 43.48 15.38
N LEU A 508 8.74 43.79 15.09
CA LEU A 508 9.62 42.92 14.32
C LEU A 508 9.96 41.62 15.07
N GLU A 509 10.18 41.70 16.38
CA GLU A 509 10.39 40.52 17.24
C GLU A 509 9.13 39.64 17.30
N ASP A 510 7.96 40.24 17.47
CA ASP A 510 6.67 39.53 17.50
C ASP A 510 6.37 38.92 16.12
N PHE A 511 6.61 39.65 15.02
CA PHE A 511 6.47 39.13 13.66
C PHE A 511 7.45 37.98 13.39
N THR A 512 8.71 38.10 13.82
CA THR A 512 9.71 37.03 13.68
C THR A 512 9.32 35.81 14.51
N ARG A 513 8.73 36.01 15.70
CA ARG A 513 8.23 34.92 16.54
C ARG A 513 7.05 34.22 15.88
N GLU A 514 6.06 34.97 15.39
CA GLU A 514 4.91 34.41 14.66
C GLU A 514 5.34 33.70 13.38
N PHE A 515 6.28 34.27 12.62
CA PHE A 515 6.82 33.64 11.41
C PHE A 515 7.53 32.32 11.74
N ASN A 516 8.28 32.26 12.83
CA ASN A 516 8.92 31.02 13.28
C ASN A 516 7.91 29.96 13.76
N ILE A 517 6.80 30.37 14.38
CA ILE A 517 5.69 29.48 14.73
C ILE A 517 5.03 28.96 13.45
N ALA A 518 4.66 29.84 12.53
CA ALA A 518 4.06 29.48 11.24
C ALA A 518 4.97 28.53 10.44
N ARG A 519 6.29 28.74 10.47
CA ARG A 519 7.28 27.85 9.85
C ARG A 519 7.30 26.47 10.51
N LYS A 520 7.25 26.39 11.85
CA LYS A 520 7.16 25.10 12.57
C LYS A 520 5.85 24.37 12.24
N ASP A 521 4.74 25.09 12.21
CA ASP A 521 3.43 24.52 11.85
C ASP A 521 3.41 24.01 10.41
N LEU A 522 4.03 24.74 9.48
CA LEU A 522 4.22 24.31 8.09
C LEU A 522 5.05 23.01 8.02
N GLU A 523 6.11 22.89 8.81
CA GLU A 523 6.95 21.69 8.88
C GLU A 523 6.17 20.48 9.44
N VAL A 524 5.31 20.71 10.44
CA VAL A 524 4.42 19.68 10.99
C VAL A 524 3.39 19.25 9.95
N CYS A 525 2.74 20.19 9.26
CA CYS A 525 1.83 19.92 8.16
C CYS A 525 2.51 19.13 7.03
N LYS A 526 3.76 19.48 6.68
CA LYS A 526 4.54 18.75 5.68
C LYS A 526 4.78 17.29 6.10
N ARG A 527 5.21 17.05 7.34
CA ARG A 527 5.38 15.67 7.86
C ARG A 527 4.07 14.89 7.89
N TYR A 528 2.96 15.55 8.25
CA TYR A 528 1.64 14.94 8.22
C TYR A 528 1.23 14.55 6.80
N LEU A 529 1.42 15.43 5.82
CA LEU A 529 1.13 15.16 4.41
C LEU A 529 2.02 14.04 3.85
N GLU A 530 3.30 13.99 4.21
CA GLU A 530 4.20 12.88 3.84
C GLU A 530 3.72 11.55 4.42
N LYS A 531 3.32 11.53 5.70
CA LYS A 531 2.73 10.35 6.35
C LYS A 531 1.45 9.91 5.64
N LYS A 532 0.52 10.84 5.38
CA LYS A 532 -0.72 10.57 4.64
C LYS A 532 -0.46 10.12 3.21
N GLY A 533 0.58 10.65 2.56
CA GLY A 533 1.02 10.22 1.24
C GLY A 533 1.49 8.77 1.23
N LYS A 534 2.20 8.32 2.27
CA LYS A 534 2.60 6.91 2.43
C LYS A 534 1.39 6.01 2.68
N GLU A 535 0.53 6.37 3.64
CA GLU A 535 -0.72 5.64 3.93
C GLU A 535 -1.60 5.50 2.67
N ASN A 536 -1.72 6.57 1.87
CA ASN A 536 -2.51 6.55 0.63
C ASN A 536 -1.88 5.66 -0.46
N LYS A 537 -0.54 5.59 -0.53
CA LYS A 537 0.16 4.64 -1.42
C LYS A 537 -0.09 3.19 -0.99
N GLU A 538 -0.03 2.90 0.31
CA GLU A 538 -0.32 1.57 0.86
C GLU A 538 -1.78 1.16 0.62
N LEU A 539 -2.73 2.08 0.83
CA LEU A 539 -4.14 1.85 0.54
C LEU A 539 -4.38 1.59 -0.95
N LYS A 540 -3.74 2.34 -1.85
CA LYS A 540 -3.81 2.08 -3.30
C LYS A 540 -3.28 0.70 -3.67
N ALA A 541 -2.15 0.28 -3.09
CA ALA A 541 -1.59 -1.05 -3.32
C ALA A 541 -2.52 -2.16 -2.80
N SER A 542 -3.11 -1.95 -1.61
CA SER A 542 -4.09 -2.87 -1.01
C SER A 542 -5.37 -2.99 -1.85
N ASN A 543 -5.91 -1.86 -2.32
CA ASN A 543 -7.07 -1.84 -3.21
C ASN A 543 -6.78 -2.56 -4.54
N GLN A 544 -5.61 -2.35 -5.15
CA GLN A 544 -5.22 -3.09 -6.35
C GLN A 544 -5.12 -4.61 -6.10
N ALA A 545 -4.63 -5.03 -4.94
CA ALA A 545 -4.58 -6.44 -4.57
C ALA A 545 -5.98 -7.03 -4.37
N LEU A 546 -6.89 -6.29 -3.74
CA LEU A 546 -8.29 -6.69 -3.58
C LEU A 546 -9.03 -6.75 -4.91
N GLU A 547 -8.80 -5.80 -5.81
CA GLU A 547 -9.39 -5.78 -7.15
C GLU A 547 -8.93 -6.98 -7.99
N LYS A 548 -7.65 -7.37 -7.88
CA LYS A 548 -7.14 -8.61 -8.49
C LYS A 548 -7.86 -9.85 -7.94
N LYS A 549 -8.02 -9.95 -6.61
CA LYS A 549 -8.75 -11.06 -5.97
C LYS A 549 -10.23 -11.07 -6.38
N PHE A 550 -10.87 -9.91 -6.44
CA PHE A 550 -12.26 -9.78 -6.88
C PHE A 550 -12.44 -10.25 -8.32
N ASN A 551 -11.54 -9.85 -9.23
CA ASN A 551 -11.56 -10.30 -10.61
C ASN A 551 -11.30 -11.81 -10.74
N GLU A 552 -10.46 -12.38 -9.89
CA GLU A 552 -10.24 -13.82 -9.83
C GLU A 552 -11.49 -14.57 -9.35
N CYS A 553 -12.15 -14.09 -8.29
CA CYS A 553 -13.43 -14.61 -7.83
C CYS A 553 -14.50 -14.54 -8.91
N ARG A 554 -14.60 -13.42 -9.65
CA ARG A 554 -15.53 -13.26 -10.77
C ARG A 554 -15.27 -14.26 -11.89
N ARG A 555 -14.01 -14.47 -12.27
CA ARG A 555 -13.64 -15.50 -13.27
C ARG A 555 -14.01 -16.91 -12.79
N ASN A 556 -13.85 -17.20 -11.50
CA ASN A 556 -14.24 -18.48 -10.93
C ASN A 556 -15.77 -18.64 -10.90
N GLU A 557 -16.52 -17.58 -10.61
CA GLU A 557 -17.98 -17.56 -10.70
C GLU A 557 -18.44 -17.85 -12.14
N GLU A 558 -17.84 -17.20 -13.14
CA GLU A 558 -18.10 -17.45 -14.56
C GLU A 558 -17.81 -18.92 -14.93
N LYS A 559 -16.67 -19.48 -14.51
CA LYS A 559 -16.36 -20.91 -14.71
C LYS A 559 -17.40 -21.83 -14.07
N ILE A 560 -17.89 -21.51 -12.87
CA ILE A 560 -18.92 -22.30 -12.20
C ILE A 560 -20.24 -22.21 -12.97
N LYS A 561 -20.61 -21.04 -13.48
CA LYS A 561 -21.81 -20.86 -14.33
C LYS A 561 -21.71 -21.67 -15.63
N ASP A 562 -20.54 -21.69 -16.26
CA ASP A 562 -20.29 -22.48 -17.47
C ASP A 562 -20.41 -23.98 -17.18
N LEU A 563 -19.82 -24.45 -16.07
CA LEU A 563 -19.94 -25.84 -15.63
C LEU A 563 -21.39 -26.21 -15.31
N TYR A 564 -22.13 -25.33 -14.63
CA TYR A 564 -23.53 -25.54 -14.31
C TYR A 564 -24.38 -25.64 -15.58
N SER A 565 -24.17 -24.72 -16.53
CA SER A 565 -24.85 -24.74 -17.84
C SER A 565 -24.56 -26.04 -18.60
N ALA A 566 -23.30 -26.49 -18.61
CA ALA A 566 -22.93 -27.76 -19.23
C ALA A 566 -23.57 -28.99 -18.55
N VAL A 567 -23.78 -28.95 -17.23
CA VAL A 567 -24.49 -30.01 -16.49
C VAL A 567 -25.99 -29.98 -16.80
N VAL A 568 -26.61 -28.80 -16.85
CA VAL A 568 -28.02 -28.62 -17.23
C VAL A 568 -28.27 -29.15 -18.63
N ASP A 569 -27.41 -28.84 -19.60
CA ASP A 569 -27.52 -29.36 -20.97
C ASP A 569 -27.38 -30.89 -21.02
N LYS A 570 -26.48 -31.47 -20.22
CA LYS A 570 -26.35 -32.93 -20.11
C LYS A 570 -27.60 -33.58 -19.52
N LEU A 571 -28.21 -32.96 -18.51
CA LEU A 571 -29.47 -33.43 -17.92
C LEU A 571 -30.60 -33.36 -18.94
N ARG A 572 -30.74 -32.22 -19.64
CA ARG A 572 -31.74 -32.04 -20.69
C ARG A 572 -31.65 -33.10 -21.79
N ARG A 573 -30.43 -33.42 -22.24
CA ARG A 573 -30.20 -34.52 -23.20
C ARG A 573 -30.59 -35.88 -22.66
N LYS A 574 -30.36 -36.14 -21.36
CA LYS A 574 -30.81 -37.40 -20.72
C LYS A 574 -32.32 -37.46 -20.64
N ASP A 575 -32.99 -36.37 -20.27
CA ASP A 575 -34.45 -36.29 -20.24
C ASP A 575 -35.05 -36.51 -21.63
N GLU A 576 -34.48 -35.91 -22.68
CA GLU A 576 -34.88 -36.17 -24.07
C GLU A 576 -34.73 -37.66 -24.47
N VAL A 577 -33.66 -38.32 -24.02
CA VAL A 577 -33.47 -39.76 -24.25
C VAL A 577 -34.48 -40.59 -23.47
N ILE A 578 -34.77 -40.23 -22.22
CA ILE A 578 -35.80 -40.88 -21.39
C ILE A 578 -37.16 -40.74 -22.06
N SER A 579 -37.58 -39.53 -22.44
CA SER A 579 -38.85 -39.32 -23.16
C SER A 579 -38.94 -40.11 -24.46
N LYS A 580 -37.83 -40.22 -25.23
CA LYS A 580 -37.78 -41.07 -26.44
C LYS A 580 -37.96 -42.55 -26.12
N LEU A 581 -37.40 -43.03 -25.01
CA LEU A 581 -37.56 -44.41 -24.55
C LEU A 581 -38.98 -44.67 -24.05
N GLU A 582 -39.55 -43.75 -23.27
CA GLU A 582 -40.94 -43.81 -22.79
C GLU A 582 -41.93 -43.88 -23.96
N MET A 583 -41.76 -43.05 -24.99
CA MET A 583 -42.61 -43.14 -26.20
C MET A 583 -42.47 -44.48 -26.92
N ARG A 584 -41.27 -45.07 -26.97
CA ARG A 584 -41.07 -46.40 -27.60
C ARG A 584 -41.69 -47.54 -26.79
N ILE A 585 -41.71 -47.42 -25.47
CA ILE A 585 -42.38 -48.39 -24.59
C ILE A 585 -43.89 -48.26 -24.73
N GLY A 586 -44.42 -47.02 -24.70
CA GLY A 586 -45.84 -46.74 -24.87
C GLY A 586 -46.41 -47.13 -26.25
N ALA A 587 -45.59 -47.18 -27.30
CA ALA A 587 -45.99 -47.63 -28.63
C ALA A 587 -45.95 -49.16 -28.83
N ARG A 588 -45.46 -49.92 -27.84
CA ARG A 588 -45.38 -51.40 -27.87
C ARG A 588 -46.37 -52.09 -26.92
N LEU A 589 -47.11 -51.31 -26.14
CA LEU A 589 -48.32 -51.71 -25.42
C LEU A 589 -49.53 -51.30 -26.28
#